data_AF-A0A6A4G022-F1
#
_entry.id   AF-A0A6A4G022-F1
#
_cell.length_a   1.000
_cell.length_b   1.000
_cell.length_c   1.000
_cell.angle_alpha   90.00
_cell.angle_beta   90.00
_cell.angle_gamma   90.00
#
_symmetry.space_group_name_H-M   'P 1'
#
loop_
_entity.id
_entity.type
_entity.pdbx_description
1 polymer ?
#
loop_
_entity_poly.entity_id
_entity_poly.type
_entity_poly.pdbx_seq_one_letter_code
_entity_poly.pdbx_strand_id
1 'polypeptide(L)'
;MALSICTGFEILRLGPYSLMLNPIEGCWNSLKTRMKKRLADRKEEMMVRGDYDMYKEHWLAIMKEAVETSKCVITRRLVWRFERHCLRHCVAAEREEDMKLEA
;
A
#
# COMPACT_ATOMS: atom_id res chain seq x y z
N MET A 1 -17.31 10.70 -23.31
CA MET A 1 -16.51 9.86 -24.22
C MET A 1 -16.48 8.46 -23.62
N ALA A 2 -16.90 7.46 -24.40
CA ALA A 2 -17.32 6.15 -23.93
C ALA A 2 -16.20 5.38 -23.21
N LEU A 3 -16.51 4.81 -22.05
CA LEU A 3 -15.79 3.65 -21.53
C LEU A 3 -16.79 2.51 -21.42
N SER A 4 -16.56 1.54 -22.30
CA SER A 4 -17.22 0.24 -22.37
C SER A 4 -17.21 -0.43 -20.99
N ILE A 5 -18.41 -0.65 -20.44
CA ILE A 5 -18.62 -1.38 -19.19
C ILE A 5 -18.76 -2.85 -19.55
N CYS A 6 -17.71 -3.63 -19.32
CA CYS A 6 -17.85 -5.06 -19.10
C CYS A 6 -17.80 -5.30 -17.58
N THR A 7 -18.84 -5.95 -17.05
CA THR A 7 -19.05 -6.43 -15.67
C THR A 7 -19.52 -5.38 -14.66
N GLY A 8 -20.55 -5.72 -13.87
CA GLY A 8 -21.35 -4.84 -12.99
C GLY A 8 -20.62 -4.21 -11.79
N PHE A 9 -19.54 -3.49 -12.06
CA PHE A 9 -18.82 -2.68 -11.09
C PHE A 9 -19.08 -1.19 -11.37
N GLU A 10 -19.31 -0.43 -10.30
CA GLU A 10 -19.36 1.02 -10.35
C GLU A 10 -17.98 1.60 -10.02
N ILE A 11 -17.53 2.57 -10.81
CA ILE A 11 -16.25 3.25 -10.57
C ILE A 11 -16.50 4.42 -9.61
N LEU A 12 -15.89 4.36 -8.43
CA LEU A 12 -15.89 5.46 -7.48
C LEU A 12 -15.06 6.63 -8.03
N ARG A 13 -15.63 7.83 -8.05
CA ARG A 13 -14.93 9.05 -8.47
C ARG A 13 -14.02 9.53 -7.34
N LEU A 14 -12.73 9.66 -7.62
CA LEU A 14 -11.74 10.20 -6.71
C LEU A 14 -11.07 11.42 -7.35
N GLY A 15 -10.90 12.49 -6.57
CA GLY A 15 -10.15 13.66 -7.01
C GLY A 15 -8.66 13.34 -7.21
N PRO A 16 -7.94 14.10 -8.06
CA PRO A 16 -6.50 13.98 -8.16
C PRO A 16 -5.84 14.26 -6.80
N TYR A 17 -4.70 13.61 -6.53
CA TYR A 17 -3.90 13.78 -5.30
C TYR A 17 -4.63 13.52 -3.97
N SER A 18 -5.80 12.87 -4.00
CA SER A 18 -6.62 12.60 -2.82
C SER A 18 -6.24 11.29 -2.12
N LEU A 19 -4.95 11.13 -1.77
CA LEU A 19 -4.43 9.89 -1.17
C LEU A 19 -5.14 9.52 0.16
N MET A 20 -5.57 10.53 0.93
CA MET A 20 -6.33 10.36 2.18
C MET A 20 -7.65 9.63 1.98
N LEU A 21 -8.21 9.73 0.78
CA LEU A 21 -9.52 9.17 0.42
C LEU A 21 -9.37 7.77 -0.19
N ASN A 22 -8.14 7.25 -0.31
CA ASN A 22 -7.87 5.92 -0.84
C ASN A 22 -7.38 4.98 0.29
N PRO A 23 -8.22 4.03 0.75
CA PRO A 23 -7.86 3.17 1.89
C PRO A 23 -6.69 2.23 1.60
N ILE A 24 -6.35 2.01 0.31
CA ILE A 24 -5.18 1.20 -0.06
C ILE A 24 -3.87 1.84 0.38
N GLU A 25 -3.79 3.18 0.45
CA GLU A 25 -2.56 3.89 0.80
C GLU A 25 -2.15 3.60 2.24
N GLY A 26 -3.11 3.60 3.16
CA GLY A 26 -2.88 3.23 4.56
C GLY A 26 -2.49 1.77 4.74
N CYS A 27 -3.16 0.86 4.01
CA CYS A 27 -2.81 -0.56 4.00
C CYS A 27 -1.39 -0.79 3.45
N TRP A 28 -1.05 -0.09 2.37
CA TRP A 28 0.25 -0.16 1.72
C TRP A 28 1.37 0.37 2.62
N ASN A 29 1.13 1.48 3.34
CA ASN A 29 2.09 1.99 4.32
C ASN A 29 2.32 1.00 5.46
N SER A 30 1.27 0.34 5.94
CA SER A 30 1.39 -0.71 6.97
C SER A 30 2.24 -1.90 6.48
N LEU A 31 2.00 -2.36 5.25
CA LEU A 31 2.80 -3.41 4.61
C LEU A 31 4.26 -2.99 4.45
N LYS A 32 4.49 -1.79 3.90
CA LYS A 32 5.81 -1.23 3.66
C LYS A 32 6.62 -1.10 4.95
N THR A 33 6.00 -0.66 6.04
CA THR A 33 6.66 -0.58 7.36
C THR A 33 7.06 -1.97 7.87
N ARG A 34 6.18 -2.97 7.73
CA ARG A 34 6.48 -4.36 8.11
C ARG A 34 7.61 -4.95 7.26
N MET A 35 7.59 -4.70 5.95
CA MET A 35 8.65 -5.13 5.03
C MET A 35 9.98 -4.46 5.37
N LYS A 36 10.01 -3.12 5.54
CA LYS A 36 11.22 -2.37 5.90
C LYS A 36 11.87 -2.91 7.16
N LYS A 37 11.07 -3.24 8.18
CA LYS A 37 11.60 -3.85 9.41
C LYS A 37 12.32 -5.16 9.14
N ARG A 38 11.74 -6.05 8.32
CA ARG A 38 12.37 -7.33 7.96
C ARG A 38 13.61 -7.16 7.07
N LEU A 39 13.56 -6.23 6.12
CA LEU A 39 14.68 -5.96 5.22
C LEU A 39 15.85 -5.28 5.95
N ALA A 40 15.59 -4.52 7.01
CA ALA A 40 16.64 -3.94 7.83
C ALA A 40 17.53 -5.03 8.47
N ASP A 41 16.93 -6.13 8.91
CA ASP A 41 17.65 -7.27 9.50
C ASP A 41 18.45 -8.08 8.46
N ARG A 42 18.10 -7.95 7.16
CA ARG A 42 18.71 -8.69 6.03
C ARG A 42 19.48 -7.79 5.07
N LYS A 43 19.90 -6.61 5.52
CA LYS A 43 20.55 -5.60 4.68
C LYS A 43 21.84 -6.11 4.04
N GLU A 44 22.58 -6.95 4.75
CA GLU A 44 23.84 -7.53 4.27
C GLU A 44 23.58 -8.59 3.19
N GLU A 45 22.56 -9.44 3.35
CA GLU A 45 22.14 -10.42 2.34
C GLU A 45 21.68 -9.79 1.03
N MET A 46 21.11 -8.57 1.09
CA MET A 46 20.71 -7.81 -0.10
C MET A 46 21.90 -7.28 -0.91
N MET A 47 23.10 -7.16 -0.30
CA MET A 47 24.31 -6.62 -0.93
C MET A 47 25.20 -7.72 -1.54
N VAL A 48 24.87 -8.99 -1.32
CA VAL A 48 25.61 -10.13 -1.85
C VAL A 48 25.04 -10.53 -3.22
N ARG A 49 25.92 -10.73 -4.21
CA ARG A 49 25.52 -11.11 -5.58
C ARG A 49 24.87 -12.50 -5.63
N GLY A 50 25.24 -13.40 -4.71
CA GLY A 50 24.72 -14.76 -4.59
C GLY A 50 25.00 -15.62 -5.82
N ASP A 51 24.24 -16.72 -5.96
CA ASP A 51 24.21 -17.64 -7.13
C ASP A 51 23.40 -17.09 -8.33
N TYR A 52 22.90 -15.85 -8.24
CA TYR A 52 22.11 -15.23 -9.30
C TYR A 52 23.01 -14.49 -10.31
N ASP A 53 22.69 -14.60 -11.60
CA ASP A 53 23.46 -13.98 -12.70
C ASP A 53 23.50 -12.45 -12.57
N MET A 54 22.42 -11.86 -12.03
CA MET A 54 22.25 -10.43 -11.83
C MET A 54 21.83 -10.08 -10.39
N TYR A 55 22.47 -9.06 -9.83
CA TYR A 55 22.13 -8.45 -8.53
C TYR A 55 20.63 -8.11 -8.39
N LYS A 56 19.96 -7.77 -9.49
CA LYS A 56 18.53 -7.46 -9.52
C LYS A 56 17.64 -8.66 -9.21
N GLU A 57 18.03 -9.87 -9.58
CA GLU A 57 17.21 -11.07 -9.40
C GLU A 57 17.19 -11.51 -7.95
N HIS A 58 18.37 -11.57 -7.32
CA HIS A 58 18.51 -11.83 -5.89
C HIS A 58 17.73 -10.82 -5.05
N TRP A 59 17.88 -9.52 -5.37
CA TRP A 59 17.16 -8.45 -4.69
C TRP A 59 15.64 -8.58 -4.85
N LEU A 60 15.16 -8.93 -6.05
CA LEU A 60 13.73 -9.14 -6.31
C LEU A 60 13.20 -10.38 -5.57
N ALA A 61 13.99 -11.46 -5.46
CA ALA A 61 13.62 -12.65 -4.71
C ALA A 61 13.43 -12.33 -3.22
N ILE A 62 14.38 -11.62 -2.61
CA ILE A 62 14.28 -11.14 -1.22
C ILE A 62 13.05 -10.26 -1.03
N MET A 63 12.77 -9.35 -1.97
CA MET A 63 11.58 -8.50 -1.90
C MET A 63 10.27 -9.29 -1.97
N LYS A 64 10.18 -10.26 -2.89
CA LYS A 64 9.00 -11.14 -3.01
C LYS A 64 8.76 -11.91 -1.71
N GLU A 65 9.81 -12.47 -1.12
CA GLU A 65 9.74 -13.16 0.17
C GLU A 65 9.30 -12.20 1.30
N ALA A 66 9.85 -10.99 1.33
CA ALA A 66 9.49 -9.97 2.32
C ALA A 66 8.00 -9.56 2.23
N VAL A 67 7.45 -9.45 1.01
CA VAL A 67 6.01 -9.22 0.79
C VAL A 67 5.20 -10.41 1.29
N GLU A 68 5.54 -11.61 0.82
CA GLU A 68 4.77 -12.83 1.10
C GLU A 68 4.67 -13.11 2.60
N THR A 69 5.76 -12.89 3.31
CA THR A 69 5.80 -13.06 4.76
C THR A 69 5.16 -11.89 5.53
N SER A 70 5.09 -10.69 4.95
CA SER A 70 4.52 -9.49 5.59
C SER A 70 3.05 -9.24 5.30
N LYS A 71 2.50 -9.83 4.23
CA LYS A 71 1.11 -9.58 3.78
C LYS A 71 0.05 -9.83 4.85
N CYS A 72 0.34 -10.70 5.83
CA CYS A 72 -0.52 -10.97 6.98
C CYS A 72 -0.86 -9.74 7.83
N VAL A 73 -0.10 -8.64 7.71
CA VAL A 73 -0.43 -7.36 8.36
C VAL A 73 -1.75 -6.78 7.83
N ILE A 74 -2.10 -7.07 6.57
CA ILE A 74 -3.34 -6.63 5.94
C ILE A 74 -4.47 -7.53 6.42
N THR A 75 -5.02 -7.18 7.58
CA THR A 75 -6.17 -7.87 8.17
C THR A 75 -7.47 -7.14 7.82
N ARG A 76 -8.61 -7.84 7.89
CA ARG A 76 -9.95 -7.23 7.73
C ARG A 76 -10.15 -6.03 8.67
N ARG A 77 -9.63 -6.12 9.91
CA ARG A 77 -9.70 -5.05 10.90
C ARG A 77 -8.87 -3.83 10.48
N LEU A 78 -7.70 -4.04 9.87
CA LEU A 78 -6.86 -2.96 9.35
C LEU A 78 -7.55 -2.25 8.18
N VAL A 79 -8.08 -3.02 7.22
CA VAL A 79 -8.81 -2.48 6.07
C VAL A 79 -9.97 -1.62 6.52
N TRP A 80 -10.80 -2.16 7.43
CA TRP A 80 -11.95 -1.43 7.97
C TRP A 80 -11.56 -0.15 8.73
N ARG A 81 -10.41 -0.14 9.41
CA ARG A 81 -9.88 1.06 10.04
C ARG A 81 -9.58 2.15 9.00
N PHE A 82 -8.96 1.79 7.88
CA PHE A 82 -8.63 2.76 6.83
C PHE A 82 -9.85 3.18 6.01
N GLU A 83 -10.82 2.30 5.77
CA GLU A 83 -12.11 2.69 5.18
C GLU A 83 -12.81 3.76 6.03
N ARG A 84 -12.85 3.56 7.35
CA ARG A 84 -13.39 4.54 8.30
C ARG A 84 -12.60 5.84 8.33
N HIS A 85 -11.27 5.76 8.19
CA HIS A 85 -10.42 6.93 8.08
C HIS A 85 -10.75 7.74 6.82
N CYS A 86 -10.85 7.09 5.65
CA CYS A 86 -11.25 7.74 4.41
C CYS A 86 -12.64 8.39 4.53
N LEU A 87 -13.61 7.72 5.16
CA LEU A 87 -14.95 8.30 5.39
C LEU A 87 -14.88 9.61 6.19
N ARG A 88 -14.08 9.67 7.24
CA ARG A 88 -13.89 10.91 8.03
C ARG A 88 -13.26 12.02 7.17
N HIS A 89 -12.30 11.66 6.33
CA HIS A 89 -11.65 12.60 5.44
C HIS A 89 -12.54 13.04 4.27
N CYS A 90 -13.50 12.23 3.81
CA CYS A 90 -14.53 12.70 2.88
C CYS A 90 -15.33 13.86 3.49
N VAL A 91 -15.76 13.71 4.74
CA VAL A 91 -16.51 14.77 5.45
C VAL A 91 -15.65 16.02 5.68
N ALA A 92 -14.36 15.86 5.98
CA ALA A 92 -13.42 16.98 6.10
C ALA A 92 -13.21 17.69 4.75
N ALA A 93 -13.08 16.94 3.65
CA ALA A 93 -12.94 17.48 2.30
C ALA A 93 -14.17 18.29 1.88
N GLU A 94 -15.38 17.84 2.22
CA GLU A 94 -16.63 18.59 1.99
C GLU A 94 -16.66 19.94 2.73
N ARG A 95 -15.92 20.05 3.84
CA ARG A 95 -15.80 21.26 4.66
C ARG A 95 -14.58 22.11 4.32
N GLU A 96 -13.82 21.73 3.28
CA GLU A 96 -12.56 22.36 2.89
C GLU A 96 -11.53 22.39 4.04
N GLU A 97 -11.62 21.43 4.96
CA GLU A 97 -10.68 21.27 6.07
C GLU A 97 -9.40 20.58 5.58
N ASP A 98 -8.26 21.00 6.13
CA ASP A 98 -6.96 20.39 5.83
C ASP A 98 -6.93 18.93 6.29
N MET A 99 -6.66 18.01 5.36
CA MET A 99 -6.62 16.57 5.62
C MET A 99 -5.17 16.13 5.82
N LYS A 100 -4.88 15.45 6.93
CA LYS A 100 -3.52 14.95 7.25
C LYS A 100 -3.43 13.43 7.10
N LEU A 101 -2.29 12.96 6.59
CA LEU A 101 -1.92 11.54 6.63
C LEU A 101 -1.57 11.22 8.08
N GLU A 102 -2.38 10.43 8.76
CA GLU A 102 -1.95 9.82 10.02
C GLU A 102 -0.81 8.83 9.71
N ALA A 103 0.37 9.12 10.26
CA ALA A 103 1.61 8.35 10.06
C ALA A 103 1.65 7.07 10.91
#